data_AF-A0A5N7S8F2-F1
#
_entry.id   AF-A0A5N7S8F2-F1
#
_cell.length_a   1.000
_cell.length_b   1.000
_cell.length_c   1.000
_cell.angle_alpha   90.00
_cell.angle_beta   90.00
_cell.angle_gamma   90.00
#
_symmetry.space_group_name_H-M   'P 1'
#
loop_
_entity.id
_entity.type
_entity.pdbx_description
1 polymer ?
#
loop_
_entity_poly.entity_id
_entity_poly.type
_entity_poly.pdbx_seq_one_letter_code
_entity_poly.pdbx_strand_id
1 'polypeptide(L)'
;MRKLAIAVLMAAAPFAKSFAAESALTVFRGATGMPIVICKMYGSGVMKGYSYGDDARAKQDSEKLDGCIANAEISAKSTFPDALALAQEKGAGDALKTYYAVWLSSLRGARPRAEDSEYSYVQRVNANDQRLEDAWAKVEIDAGL
;
A
#
# COMPACT_ATOMS: atom_id res chain seq x y z
N MET A 1 -65.31 21.17 5.93
CA MET A 1 -63.96 21.78 5.94
C MET A 1 -62.93 20.66 5.88
N ARG A 2 -62.34 20.41 4.69
CA ARG A 2 -61.33 19.35 4.44
C ARG A 2 -59.94 19.95 4.58
N LYS A 3 -59.09 19.40 5.45
CA LYS A 3 -57.64 19.69 5.47
C LYS A 3 -56.94 18.60 4.64
N LEU A 4 -56.46 18.98 3.46
CA LEU A 4 -55.57 18.17 2.62
C LEU A 4 -54.14 18.33 3.15
N ALA A 5 -53.58 17.27 3.71
CA ALA A 5 -52.15 17.18 3.99
C ALA A 5 -51.45 16.74 2.71
N ILE A 6 -50.63 17.62 2.13
CA ILE A 6 -49.74 17.28 1.02
C ILE A 6 -48.50 16.65 1.65
N ALA A 7 -48.41 15.32 1.58
CA ALA A 7 -47.17 14.60 1.83
C ALA A 7 -46.23 14.86 0.64
N VAL A 8 -45.27 15.75 0.84
CA VAL A 8 -44.15 15.92 -0.08
C VAL A 8 -43.27 14.68 0.06
N LEU A 9 -43.48 13.70 -0.80
CA LEU A 9 -42.51 12.63 -1.04
C LEU A 9 -41.24 13.28 -1.57
N MET A 10 -40.27 13.52 -0.68
CA MET A 10 -38.89 13.71 -1.08
C MET A 10 -38.41 12.39 -1.69
N ALA A 11 -38.55 12.26 -3.00
CA ALA A 11 -37.77 11.30 -3.77
C ALA A 11 -36.31 11.74 -3.67
N ALA A 12 -35.60 11.23 -2.66
CA ALA A 12 -34.15 11.29 -2.62
C ALA A 12 -33.64 10.52 -3.85
N ALA A 13 -33.22 11.27 -4.86
CA ALA A 13 -32.62 10.70 -6.06
C ALA A 13 -31.41 9.85 -5.68
N PRO A 14 -31.22 8.66 -6.28
CA PRO A 14 -30.09 7.79 -6.00
C PRO A 14 -28.84 8.30 -6.72
N PHE A 15 -28.27 9.41 -6.25
CA PHE A 15 -26.99 9.95 -6.75
C PHE A 15 -25.79 9.60 -5.86
N ALA A 16 -25.85 8.46 -5.15
CA ALA A 16 -24.77 7.95 -4.31
C ALA A 16 -24.06 6.70 -4.87
N LYS A 17 -24.16 6.46 -6.18
CA LYS A 17 -23.46 5.36 -6.86
C LYS A 17 -22.63 5.90 -8.03
N SER A 18 -21.44 6.42 -7.75
CA SER A 18 -20.35 6.41 -8.76
C SER A 18 -18.99 6.88 -8.23
N PHE A 19 -18.90 7.66 -7.14
CA PHE A 19 -17.61 8.21 -6.69
C PHE A 19 -16.83 7.34 -5.69
N ALA A 20 -17.39 6.20 -5.27
CA ALA A 20 -16.77 5.32 -4.26
C ALA A 20 -15.94 4.17 -4.84
N ALA A 21 -16.14 3.81 -6.11
CA ALA A 21 -15.55 2.63 -6.72
C ALA A 21 -14.13 2.84 -7.29
N GLU A 22 -13.67 4.07 -7.47
CA GLU A 22 -12.23 4.35 -7.70
C GLU A 22 -11.50 4.67 -6.38
N SER A 23 -12.24 5.11 -5.36
CA SER A 23 -11.61 5.64 -4.14
C SER A 23 -10.98 4.56 -3.28
N ALA A 24 -11.59 3.38 -3.11
CA ALA A 24 -11.03 2.35 -2.23
C ALA A 24 -9.73 1.74 -2.77
N LEU A 25 -9.66 1.43 -4.08
CA LEU A 25 -8.41 0.98 -4.72
C LEU A 25 -7.34 2.07 -4.70
N THR A 26 -7.72 3.33 -4.94
CA THR A 26 -6.80 4.48 -4.87
C THR A 26 -6.27 4.71 -3.45
N VAL A 27 -7.15 4.64 -2.44
CA VAL A 27 -6.77 4.78 -1.02
C VAL A 27 -5.81 3.67 -0.61
N PHE A 28 -6.09 2.43 -1.00
CA PHE A 28 -5.20 1.31 -0.72
C PHE A 28 -3.86 1.44 -1.46
N ARG A 29 -3.86 1.90 -2.71
CA ARG A 29 -2.63 2.21 -3.45
C ARG A 29 -1.82 3.31 -2.78
N GLY A 30 -2.46 4.34 -2.22
CA GLY A 30 -1.81 5.38 -1.43
C GLY A 30 -1.21 4.83 -0.13
N ALA A 31 -1.96 3.98 0.59
CA ALA A 31 -1.53 3.35 1.84
C ALA A 31 -0.36 2.36 1.66
N THR A 32 -0.11 1.90 0.45
CA THR A 32 0.95 0.93 0.13
C THR A 32 2.13 1.59 -0.62
N GLY A 33 1.87 2.55 -1.51
CA GLY A 33 2.88 3.16 -2.38
C GLY A 33 3.88 4.06 -1.68
N MET A 34 3.44 5.10 -0.98
CA MET A 34 4.38 6.02 -0.31
C MET A 34 5.10 5.39 0.89
N PRO A 35 4.42 4.63 1.78
CA PRO A 35 5.10 4.05 2.94
C PRO A 35 6.24 3.10 2.57
N ILE A 36 6.09 2.29 1.51
CA ILE A 36 7.18 1.38 1.12
C ILE A 36 8.42 2.12 0.63
N VAL A 37 8.25 3.25 -0.08
CA VAL A 37 9.37 4.10 -0.51
C VAL A 37 10.13 4.65 0.70
N ILE A 38 9.38 5.18 1.69
CA ILE A 38 9.97 5.73 2.92
C ILE A 38 10.74 4.64 3.69
N CYS A 39 10.18 3.43 3.81
CA CYS A 39 10.87 2.36 4.52
C CYS A 39 12.16 1.95 3.80
N LYS A 40 12.18 1.88 2.46
CA LYS A 40 13.41 1.63 1.69
C LYS A 40 14.46 2.73 1.87
N MET A 41 14.04 3.99 2.02
CA MET A 41 14.96 5.09 2.31
C MET A 41 15.66 4.88 3.66
N TYR A 42 14.92 4.48 4.70
CA TYR A 42 15.53 4.15 5.99
C TYR A 42 16.44 2.93 5.90
N GLY A 43 16.03 1.85 5.22
CA GLY A 43 16.91 0.69 5.02
C GLY A 43 18.19 1.01 4.24
N SER A 44 18.12 1.90 3.26
CA SER A 44 19.30 2.43 2.57
C SER A 44 20.18 3.27 3.51
N GLY A 45 19.57 4.03 4.44
CA GLY A 45 20.27 4.76 5.49
C GLY A 45 21.04 3.83 6.43
N VAL A 46 20.43 2.73 6.84
CA VAL A 46 21.08 1.66 7.62
C VAL A 46 22.31 1.12 6.89
N MET A 47 22.16 0.75 5.61
CA MET A 47 23.29 0.22 4.82
C MET A 47 24.44 1.20 4.67
N LYS A 48 24.14 2.48 4.46
CA LYS A 48 25.16 3.53 4.39
C LYS A 48 25.86 3.74 5.73
N GLY A 49 25.12 3.71 6.83
CA GLY A 49 25.69 3.76 8.17
C GLY A 49 26.73 2.65 8.38
N TYR A 50 26.37 1.40 8.10
CA TYR A 50 27.33 0.28 8.18
C TYR A 50 28.51 0.43 7.23
N SER A 51 28.27 0.85 5.97
CA SER A 51 29.32 0.99 4.96
C SER A 51 30.33 2.10 5.29
N TYR A 52 29.90 3.13 6.03
CA TYR A 52 30.76 4.23 6.48
C TYR A 52 31.33 4.03 7.89
N GLY A 53 30.97 2.95 8.59
CA GLY A 53 31.36 2.71 9.99
C GLY A 53 30.68 3.65 11.00
N ASP A 54 29.52 4.20 10.65
CA ASP A 54 28.69 5.06 11.51
C ASP A 54 27.55 4.25 12.14
N ASP A 55 27.91 3.49 13.18
CA ASP A 55 26.98 2.61 13.90
C ASP A 55 25.82 3.36 14.56
N ALA A 56 26.07 4.60 15.02
CA ALA A 56 25.05 5.43 15.65
C ALA A 56 23.94 5.79 14.64
N ARG A 57 24.33 6.19 13.42
CA ARG A 57 23.39 6.43 12.33
C ARG A 57 22.70 5.16 11.87
N ALA A 58 23.44 4.06 11.71
CA ALA A 58 22.86 2.77 11.32
C ALA A 58 21.76 2.33 12.30
N LYS A 59 22.03 2.45 13.61
CA LYS A 59 21.04 2.16 14.65
C LYS A 59 19.83 3.09 14.57
N GLN A 60 20.05 4.40 14.45
CA GLN A 60 18.95 5.36 14.36
C GLN A 60 18.04 5.08 13.16
N ASP A 61 18.60 4.82 11.99
CA ASP A 61 17.82 4.54 10.79
C ASP A 61 17.15 3.15 10.87
N SER A 62 17.72 2.19 11.60
CA SER A 62 17.07 0.90 11.88
C SER A 62 15.81 1.07 12.73
N GLU A 63 15.86 1.90 13.77
CA GLU A 63 14.69 2.19 14.61
C GLU A 63 13.58 2.90 13.81
N LYS A 64 13.95 3.87 12.94
CA LYS A 64 13.01 4.51 12.02
C LYS A 64 12.42 3.53 11.02
N LEU A 65 13.23 2.60 10.50
CA LEU A 65 12.79 1.55 9.59
C LEU A 65 11.74 0.65 10.23
N ASP A 66 11.98 0.19 11.47
CA ASP A 66 11.03 -0.66 12.18
C ASP A 66 9.70 0.05 12.44
N GLY A 67 9.75 1.32 12.87
CA GLY A 67 8.56 2.16 13.00
C GLY A 67 7.82 2.37 11.67
N CYS A 68 8.56 2.59 10.59
CA CYS A 68 7.99 2.73 9.25
C CYS A 68 7.25 1.46 8.81
N ILE A 69 7.87 0.29 8.96
CA ILE A 69 7.28 -0.99 8.57
C ILE A 69 6.00 -1.26 9.37
N ALA A 70 6.03 -1.07 10.69
CA ALA A 70 4.86 -1.27 11.54
C ALA A 70 3.69 -0.36 11.14
N ASN A 71 3.95 0.93 10.94
CA ASN A 71 2.92 1.89 10.55
C ASN A 71 2.36 1.61 9.14
N ALA A 72 3.22 1.21 8.20
CA ALA A 72 2.80 0.82 6.86
C ALA A 72 1.88 -0.40 6.90
N GLU A 73 2.26 -1.47 7.64
CA GLU A 73 1.43 -2.67 7.77
C GLU A 73 0.05 -2.34 8.37
N ILE A 74 -0.02 -1.47 9.38
CA ILE A 74 -1.28 -1.03 9.98
C ILE A 74 -2.15 -0.30 8.95
N SER A 75 -1.59 0.67 8.23
CA SER A 75 -2.35 1.50 7.26
C SER A 75 -2.85 0.68 6.07
N ALA A 76 -2.03 -0.22 5.53
CA ALA A 76 -2.45 -1.10 4.45
C ALA A 76 -3.52 -2.10 4.94
N LYS A 77 -3.34 -2.69 6.12
CA LYS A 77 -4.31 -3.63 6.69
C LYS A 77 -5.68 -2.99 6.94
N SER A 78 -5.73 -1.72 7.36
CA SER A 78 -7.01 -1.04 7.59
C SER A 78 -7.77 -0.70 6.31
N THR A 79 -7.08 -0.56 5.18
CA THR A 79 -7.68 -0.17 3.89
C THR A 79 -7.90 -1.36 2.94
N PHE A 80 -7.24 -2.49 3.18
CA PHE A 80 -7.32 -3.68 2.36
C PHE A 80 -8.74 -4.29 2.21
N PRO A 81 -9.58 -4.40 3.25
CA PRO A 81 -10.90 -5.03 3.10
C PRO A 81 -11.81 -4.34 2.09
N ASP A 82 -11.86 -3.00 2.12
CA ASP A 82 -12.69 -2.21 1.21
C ASP A 82 -12.15 -2.27 -0.22
N ALA A 83 -10.82 -2.20 -0.38
CA ALA A 83 -10.17 -2.37 -1.67
C ALA A 83 -10.41 -3.78 -2.24
N LEU A 84 -10.41 -4.82 -1.39
CA LEU A 84 -10.64 -6.20 -1.80
C LEU A 84 -12.09 -6.42 -2.24
N ALA A 85 -13.07 -5.90 -1.51
CA ALA A 85 -14.48 -6.00 -1.90
C ALA A 85 -14.70 -5.39 -3.29
N LEU A 86 -14.17 -4.19 -3.51
CA LEU A 86 -14.21 -3.52 -4.81
C LEU A 86 -13.46 -4.28 -5.92
N ALA A 87 -12.26 -4.78 -5.63
CA ALA A 87 -11.50 -5.57 -6.59
C ALA A 87 -12.24 -6.85 -6.97
N GLN A 88 -12.93 -7.50 -6.04
CA GLN A 88 -13.76 -8.68 -6.31
C GLN A 88 -14.94 -8.35 -7.23
N GLU A 89 -15.63 -7.22 -7.00
CA GLU A 89 -16.69 -6.73 -7.90
C GLU A 89 -16.18 -6.49 -9.33
N LYS A 90 -14.92 -6.09 -9.45
CA LYS A 90 -14.24 -5.83 -10.72
C LYS A 90 -13.52 -7.04 -11.32
N GLY A 91 -13.57 -8.22 -10.69
CA GLY A 91 -12.85 -9.41 -11.17
C GLY A 91 -11.34 -9.43 -10.89
N ALA A 92 -10.82 -8.46 -10.15
CA ALA A 92 -9.40 -8.30 -9.77
C ALA A 92 -9.07 -8.78 -8.35
N GLY A 93 -9.99 -9.48 -7.68
CA GLY A 93 -9.84 -9.85 -6.26
C GLY A 93 -8.58 -10.68 -5.96
N ASP A 94 -8.24 -11.64 -6.82
CA ASP A 94 -7.04 -12.47 -6.64
C ASP A 94 -5.75 -11.74 -7.04
N ALA A 95 -5.82 -10.85 -8.03
CA ALA A 95 -4.71 -9.94 -8.34
C ALA A 95 -4.40 -9.03 -7.15
N LEU A 96 -5.42 -8.46 -6.48
CA LEU A 96 -5.20 -7.58 -5.33
C LEU A 96 -4.60 -8.33 -4.14
N LYS A 97 -5.04 -9.56 -3.86
CA LYS A 97 -4.42 -10.40 -2.82
C LYS A 97 -2.96 -10.70 -3.13
N THR A 98 -2.66 -11.03 -4.38
CA THR A 98 -1.29 -11.26 -4.86
C THR A 98 -0.44 -10.01 -4.66
N TYR A 99 -0.94 -8.85 -5.10
CA TYR A 99 -0.29 -7.56 -4.88
C TYR A 99 -0.01 -7.31 -3.40
N TYR A 100 -0.99 -7.50 -2.52
CA TYR A 100 -0.81 -7.26 -1.08
C TYR A 100 0.23 -8.21 -0.47
N ALA A 101 0.25 -9.48 -0.88
CA ALA A 101 1.28 -10.43 -0.44
C ALA A 101 2.69 -10.03 -0.91
N VAL A 102 2.83 -9.62 -2.18
CA VAL A 102 4.10 -9.11 -2.73
C VAL A 102 4.53 -7.82 -2.02
N TRP A 103 3.58 -6.93 -1.73
CA TRP A 103 3.83 -5.70 -1.00
C TRP A 103 4.32 -5.97 0.43
N LEU A 104 3.68 -6.86 1.18
CA LEU A 104 4.13 -7.26 2.53
C LEU A 104 5.54 -7.85 2.51
N SER A 105 5.83 -8.70 1.53
CA SER A 105 7.17 -9.27 1.33
C SER A 105 8.21 -8.18 1.03
N SER A 106 7.87 -7.25 0.14
CA SER A 106 8.75 -6.14 -0.26
C SER A 106 8.99 -5.15 0.88
N LEU A 107 7.95 -4.83 1.65
CA LEU A 107 8.03 -3.97 2.83
C LEU A 107 8.96 -4.56 3.88
N ARG A 108 8.80 -5.86 4.20
CA ARG A 108 9.68 -6.56 5.14
C ARG A 108 11.09 -6.73 4.59
N GLY A 109 11.22 -6.90 3.28
CA GLY A 109 12.47 -6.97 2.54
C GLY A 109 13.25 -5.66 2.46
N ALA A 110 12.67 -4.54 2.90
CA ALA A 110 13.36 -3.25 3.04
C ALA A 110 14.43 -3.28 4.15
N ARG A 111 14.35 -4.24 5.08
CA ARG A 111 15.41 -4.48 6.08
C ARG A 111 16.67 -5.04 5.41
N PRO A 112 17.84 -4.43 5.69
CA PRO A 112 19.11 -5.08 5.46
C PRO A 112 19.19 -6.45 6.11
N ARG A 113 19.89 -7.37 5.45
CA ARG A 113 20.30 -8.66 5.99
C ARG A 113 21.75 -8.57 6.46
N ALA A 114 22.14 -9.47 7.35
CA ALA A 114 23.50 -9.49 7.90
C ALA A 114 24.56 -9.69 6.80
N GLU A 115 24.23 -10.41 5.75
CA GLU A 115 25.09 -10.69 4.60
C GLU A 115 25.05 -9.61 3.50
N ASP A 116 24.28 -8.53 3.68
CA ASP A 116 24.20 -7.50 2.66
C ASP A 116 25.44 -6.63 2.58
N SER A 117 25.92 -6.44 1.36
CA SER A 117 26.66 -5.23 0.96
C SER A 117 25.67 -4.15 0.51
N GLU A 118 26.10 -2.87 0.46
CA GLU A 118 25.25 -1.80 -0.08
C GLU A 118 24.73 -2.15 -1.49
N TYR A 119 25.59 -2.73 -2.32
CA TYR A 119 25.23 -3.14 -3.68
C TYR A 119 24.18 -4.27 -3.70
N SER A 120 24.40 -5.36 -2.94
CA SER A 120 23.45 -6.50 -2.91
C SER A 120 22.11 -6.13 -2.28
N TYR A 121 22.13 -5.21 -1.32
CA TYR A 121 20.91 -4.62 -0.76
C TYR A 121 20.10 -3.88 -1.84
N VAL A 122 20.73 -2.95 -2.55
CA VAL A 122 20.06 -2.16 -3.61
C VAL A 122 19.51 -3.08 -4.70
N GLN A 123 20.29 -4.08 -5.15
CA GLN A 123 19.80 -5.05 -6.14
C GLN A 123 18.55 -5.79 -5.66
N ARG A 124 18.55 -6.30 -4.41
CA ARG A 124 17.40 -7.02 -3.87
C ARG A 124 16.18 -6.12 -3.77
N VAL A 125 16.33 -4.90 -3.27
CA VAL A 125 15.23 -3.94 -3.14
C VAL A 125 14.66 -3.62 -4.52
N ASN A 126 15.49 -3.30 -5.51
CA ASN A 126 15.03 -3.03 -6.87
C ASN A 126 14.32 -4.22 -7.52
N ALA A 127 14.78 -5.45 -7.27
CA ALA A 127 14.09 -6.65 -7.75
C ALA A 127 12.70 -6.84 -7.10
N ASN A 128 12.53 -6.41 -5.85
CA ASN A 128 11.21 -6.40 -5.20
C ASN A 128 10.31 -5.30 -5.79
N ASP A 129 10.88 -4.17 -6.21
CA ASP A 129 10.14 -3.04 -6.79
C ASP A 129 9.51 -3.43 -8.12
N GLN A 130 10.29 -4.08 -8.99
CA GLN A 130 9.76 -4.61 -10.24
C GLN A 130 8.59 -5.58 -9.99
N ARG A 131 8.75 -6.52 -9.05
CA ARG A 131 7.67 -7.47 -8.71
C ARG A 131 6.42 -6.77 -8.18
N LEU A 132 6.61 -5.70 -7.41
CA LEU A 132 5.51 -4.93 -6.84
C LEU A 132 4.77 -4.14 -7.92
N GLU A 133 5.50 -3.55 -8.87
CA GLU A 133 4.95 -2.89 -10.04
C GLU A 133 4.18 -3.86 -10.93
N ASP A 134 4.78 -5.01 -11.26
CA ASP A 134 4.13 -6.06 -12.06
C ASP A 134 2.84 -6.57 -11.40
N ALA A 135 2.87 -6.78 -10.09
CA ALA A 135 1.70 -7.22 -9.34
C ALA A 135 0.59 -6.16 -9.30
N TRP A 136 0.94 -4.88 -9.23
CA TRP A 136 -0.05 -3.80 -9.29
C TRP A 136 -0.62 -3.62 -10.70
N ALA A 137 0.23 -3.69 -11.74
CA ALA A 137 -0.22 -3.63 -13.12
C ALA A 137 -1.25 -4.73 -13.42
N LYS A 138 -1.09 -5.92 -12.83
CA LYS A 138 -2.09 -7.00 -12.93
C LYS A 138 -3.43 -6.61 -12.29
N VAL A 139 -3.43 -5.88 -11.18
CA VAL A 139 -4.65 -5.34 -10.56
C VAL A 139 -5.33 -4.35 -11.51
N GLU A 140 -4.58 -3.43 -12.11
CA GLU A 140 -5.11 -2.43 -13.04
C GLU A 140 -5.75 -3.09 -14.26
N ILE A 141 -5.02 -4.03 -14.89
CA ILE A 141 -5.52 -4.81 -16.04
C ILE A 141 -6.81 -5.55 -15.69
N ASP A 142 -6.82 -6.29 -14.58
CA ASP A 142 -7.98 -7.11 -14.22
C ASP A 142 -9.17 -6.26 -13.77
N ALA A 143 -8.91 -5.09 -13.15
CA ALA A 143 -9.93 -4.17 -12.65
C ALA A 143 -10.51 -3.23 -13.73
N GLY A 144 -9.90 -3.22 -14.93
CA GLY A 144 -10.21 -2.30 -16.02
C GLY A 144 -9.92 -0.84 -15.69
N LEU A 145 -8.78 -0.58 -15.05
CA LEU A 145 -8.28 0.76 -14.69
C LEU A 145 -7.30 1.31 -15.74
#